data_AF-A0A1M3L6A3-F1
#
_entry.id   AF-A0A1M3L6A3-F1
#
_cell.length_a   1.000
_cell.length_b   1.000
_cell.length_c   1.000
_cell.angle_alpha   90.00
_cell.angle_beta   90.00
_cell.angle_gamma   90.00
#
_symmetry.space_group_name_H-M   'P 1'
#
loop_
_entity.id
_entity.type
_entity.pdbx_description
1 polymer ?
#
loop_
_entity_poly.entity_id
_entity_poly.type
_entity_poly.pdbx_seq_one_letter_code
_entity_poly.pdbx_strand_id
1 'polypeptide(L)'
;MSFTTIPERLLQRAVHVVLADPARRRICTNGDTIQVVAGGMINPHEGPDFRDMAILHEGTVHIGAGEFHRRASDWYAHGHENDRAYGSLLLHVVLIDDLPVSAGKWTVVLERDEILRGLRSFRGPGKQVAVDLPVEELQHHALLRLLRMTAEADVLVQRLGIAEACRAMTSIWFDRLSRRRHRPFPEGLLYMLRQHLPYAPLGLLAVEQTMIDPAILIPSIGHAERTSIAGEGRMLRRELFVNAILPVCCATADDIRRIVLLQWYWGADSVHSYGALRRRFPSIPQSYVWQQQGLLEFMRHHGTRTSVCSDVIRGYGLSDTLGFLRLVEG
;
A
#
# COMPACT_ATOMS: atom_id res chain seq x y z
N MET A 1 -27.14 21.32 1.71
CA MET A 1 -26.05 22.31 1.84
C MET A 1 -25.32 22.39 0.51
N SER A 2 -25.15 23.60 -0.04
CA SER A 2 -24.34 23.80 -1.25
C SER A 2 -22.87 23.51 -0.92
N PHE A 3 -22.10 22.90 -1.83
CA PHE A 3 -20.66 22.71 -1.62
C PHE A 3 -19.94 24.04 -1.46
N THR A 4 -20.45 25.10 -2.08
CA THR A 4 -19.86 26.44 -2.06
C THR A 4 -19.76 27.04 -0.65
N THR A 5 -20.54 26.55 0.32
CA THR A 5 -20.54 27.07 1.69
C THR A 5 -19.67 26.27 2.67
N ILE A 6 -19.09 25.14 2.25
CA ILE A 6 -18.24 24.30 3.12
C ILE A 6 -16.81 24.85 3.08
N PRO A 7 -16.14 25.12 4.23
CA PRO A 7 -14.74 25.53 4.21
C PRO A 7 -13.85 24.56 3.43
N GLU A 8 -12.94 25.10 2.62
CA GLU A 8 -12.04 24.31 1.76
C GLU A 8 -11.20 23.31 2.54
N ARG A 9 -10.64 23.70 3.69
CA ARG A 9 -9.93 22.79 4.61
C ARG A 9 -10.77 21.60 5.06
N LEU A 10 -12.10 21.75 5.18
CA LEU A 10 -12.97 20.62 5.51
C LEU A 10 -13.23 19.72 4.30
N LEU A 11 -13.29 20.29 3.10
CA LEU A 11 -13.36 19.52 1.85
C LEU A 11 -12.07 18.74 1.61
N GLN A 12 -10.91 19.39 1.75
CA GLN A 12 -9.58 18.77 1.66
C GLN A 12 -9.48 17.53 2.57
N ARG A 13 -9.90 17.64 3.84
CA ARG A 13 -9.94 16.50 4.76
C ARG A 13 -10.91 15.41 4.29
N ALA A 14 -12.10 15.77 3.81
CA ALA A 14 -13.06 14.79 3.31
C ALA A 14 -12.56 14.05 2.06
N VAL A 15 -11.91 14.76 1.15
CA VAL A 15 -11.23 14.23 -0.03
C VAL A 15 -10.17 13.23 0.40
N HIS A 16 -9.32 13.60 1.36
CA HIS A 16 -8.30 12.72 1.90
C HIS A 16 -8.86 11.40 2.45
N VAL A 17 -9.94 11.45 3.23
CA VAL A 17 -10.65 10.25 3.70
C VAL A 17 -11.19 9.40 2.55
N VAL A 18 -11.72 10.04 1.50
CA VAL A 18 -12.25 9.36 0.31
C VAL A 18 -11.13 8.70 -0.52
N LEU A 19 -9.93 9.29 -0.55
CA LEU A 19 -8.77 8.74 -1.23
C LEU A 19 -8.06 7.65 -0.41
N ALA A 20 -8.29 7.58 0.89
CA ALA A 20 -7.67 6.61 1.79
C ALA A 20 -8.26 5.20 1.71
N ASP A 21 -9.17 4.90 0.78
CA ASP A 21 -9.62 3.52 0.51
C ASP A 21 -8.75 2.88 -0.58
N PRO A 22 -7.75 2.06 -0.20
CA PRO A 22 -6.80 1.53 -1.16
C PRO A 22 -7.40 0.44 -2.03
N ALA A 23 -8.60 -0.08 -1.74
CA ALA A 23 -9.27 -1.07 -2.60
C ALA A 23 -10.03 -0.42 -3.76
N ARG A 24 -10.27 0.89 -3.71
CA ARG A 24 -11.08 1.61 -4.70
C ARG A 24 -10.24 2.00 -5.91
N ARG A 25 -10.69 1.55 -7.09
CA ARG A 25 -10.18 2.04 -8.39
C ARG A 25 -10.95 3.28 -8.82
N ARG A 26 -10.26 4.17 -9.53
CA ARG A 26 -10.79 5.44 -10.01
C ARG A 26 -10.49 5.59 -11.50
N ILE A 27 -11.46 6.08 -12.25
CA ILE A 27 -11.28 6.44 -13.67
C ILE A 27 -10.93 7.92 -13.71
N CYS A 28 -9.85 8.24 -14.40
CA CYS A 28 -9.36 9.59 -14.59
C CYS A 28 -10.02 10.24 -15.81
N THR A 29 -9.98 11.58 -15.90
CA THR A 29 -10.56 12.33 -17.02
C THR A 29 -9.91 12.00 -18.36
N ASN A 30 -8.67 11.51 -18.36
CA ASN A 30 -7.96 11.02 -19.54
C ASN A 30 -8.29 9.56 -19.92
N GLY A 31 -9.16 8.88 -19.17
CA GLY A 31 -9.55 7.48 -19.39
C GLY A 31 -8.74 6.44 -18.62
N ASP A 32 -7.61 6.82 -18.00
CA ASP A 32 -6.78 5.91 -17.23
C ASP A 32 -7.53 5.39 -16.00
N THR A 33 -7.23 4.15 -15.60
CA THR A 33 -7.72 3.60 -14.33
C THR A 33 -6.58 3.54 -13.33
N ILE A 34 -6.72 4.25 -12.22
CA ILE A 34 -5.74 4.31 -11.13
C ILE A 34 -6.29 3.70 -9.84
N GLN A 35 -5.39 3.34 -8.94
CA GLN A 35 -5.70 2.96 -7.56
C GLN A 35 -4.80 3.76 -6.61
N VAL A 36 -5.40 4.55 -5.72
CA VAL A 36 -4.66 5.31 -4.70
C VAL A 36 -4.34 4.34 -3.55
N VAL A 37 -3.11 3.82 -3.52
CA VAL A 37 -2.69 2.82 -2.52
C VAL A 37 -2.26 3.45 -1.20
N ALA A 38 -1.83 4.72 -1.22
CA ALA A 38 -1.68 5.56 -0.04
C ALA A 38 -2.09 7.00 -0.39
N GLY A 39 -3.03 7.57 0.37
CA GLY A 39 -3.62 8.89 0.08
C GLY A 39 -2.71 10.11 0.31
N GLY A 40 -1.45 9.90 0.67
CA GLY A 40 -0.52 10.97 1.05
C GLY A 40 -0.81 11.57 2.43
N MET A 41 0.06 12.47 2.88
CA MET A 41 -0.09 13.24 4.12
C MET A 41 -0.62 14.64 3.81
N ILE A 42 -1.62 15.11 4.58
CA ILE A 42 -2.11 16.48 4.44
C ILE A 42 -0.97 17.48 4.68
N ASN A 43 -0.82 18.43 3.76
CA ASN A 43 0.09 19.56 3.88
C ASN A 43 -0.64 20.76 4.50
N PRO A 44 -0.27 21.22 5.70
CA PRO A 44 -0.84 22.41 6.30
C PRO A 44 -0.16 23.71 5.85
N HIS A 45 0.89 23.60 5.02
CA HIS A 45 1.73 24.70 4.54
C HIS A 45 1.49 24.96 3.05
N GLU A 46 2.26 25.89 2.48
CA GLU A 46 2.24 26.19 1.04
C GLU A 46 2.65 24.98 0.18
N GLY A 47 2.23 25.00 -1.08
CA GLY A 47 2.38 23.91 -2.04
C GLY A 47 1.19 22.95 -2.02
N PRO A 48 1.34 21.75 -2.64
CA PRO A 48 0.23 20.83 -2.83
C PRO A 48 -0.43 20.38 -1.53
N ASP A 49 -1.74 20.14 -1.57
CA ASP A 49 -2.58 19.70 -0.45
C ASP A 49 -2.13 18.38 0.19
N PHE A 50 -1.60 17.45 -0.61
CA PHE A 50 -1.17 16.12 -0.17
C PHE A 50 0.26 15.84 -0.62
N ARG A 51 1.09 15.36 0.30
CA ARG A 51 2.48 14.94 0.03
C ARG A 51 2.59 13.42 0.03
N ASP A 52 3.52 12.88 -0.75
CA ASP A 52 3.85 11.44 -0.79
C ASP A 52 2.71 10.48 -1.13
N MET A 53 1.71 10.94 -1.87
CA MET A 53 0.67 10.08 -2.39
C MET A 53 1.28 8.96 -3.25
N ALA A 54 0.78 7.74 -3.06
CA ALA A 54 1.18 6.57 -3.82
C ALA A 54 0.02 6.07 -4.69
N ILE A 55 0.26 6.00 -6.00
CA ILE A 55 -0.74 5.59 -7.00
C ILE A 55 -0.21 4.41 -7.79
N LEU A 56 -1.00 3.34 -7.84
CA LEU A 56 -0.79 2.21 -8.73
C LEU A 56 -1.49 2.48 -10.08
N HIS A 57 -0.71 2.44 -11.15
CA HIS A 57 -1.17 2.55 -12.53
C HIS A 57 -0.37 1.59 -13.40
N GLU A 58 -1.05 0.74 -14.17
CA GLU A 58 -0.39 -0.21 -15.11
C GLU A 58 0.78 -0.98 -14.47
N GLY A 59 0.58 -1.51 -13.27
CA GLY A 59 1.61 -2.27 -12.55
C GLY A 59 2.76 -1.45 -11.96
N THR A 60 2.80 -0.15 -12.22
CA THR A 60 3.81 0.78 -11.70
C THR A 60 3.25 1.53 -10.49
N VAL A 61 4.06 1.66 -9.43
CA VAL A 61 3.75 2.49 -8.26
C VAL A 61 4.44 3.84 -8.44
N HIS A 62 3.63 4.89 -8.57
CA HIS A 62 4.07 6.28 -8.65
C HIS A 62 3.94 6.97 -7.30
N ILE A 63 4.99 7.64 -6.83
CA ILE A 63 4.99 8.44 -5.60
C ILE A 63 5.14 9.92 -5.96
N GLY A 64 4.22 10.77 -5.53
CA GLY A 64 4.23 12.20 -5.79
C GLY A 64 3.24 12.98 -4.93
N ALA A 65 2.97 14.23 -5.29
CA ALA A 65 2.02 15.07 -4.59
C ALA A 65 0.59 14.93 -5.15
N GLY A 66 -0.41 15.37 -4.38
CA GLY A 66 -1.79 15.49 -4.82
C GLY A 66 -2.34 16.86 -4.47
N GLU A 67 -3.24 17.39 -5.30
CA GLU A 67 -3.82 18.72 -5.14
C GLU A 67 -5.34 18.65 -5.28
N PHE A 68 -6.08 19.31 -4.38
CA PHE A 68 -7.53 19.38 -4.46
C PHE A 68 -8.01 20.79 -4.79
N HIS A 69 -8.91 20.86 -5.78
CA HIS A 69 -9.64 22.07 -6.09
C HIS A 69 -11.14 21.79 -6.15
N ARG A 70 -11.96 22.83 -5.97
CA ARG A 70 -13.40 22.71 -6.22
C ARG A 70 -13.68 22.56 -7.71
N ARG A 71 -13.04 23.39 -8.52
CA ARG A 71 -13.14 23.43 -9.97
C ARG A 71 -11.78 23.16 -10.59
N ALA A 72 -11.76 22.52 -11.74
CA ALA A 72 -10.52 22.34 -12.49
C ALA A 72 -9.89 23.69 -12.85
N SER A 73 -10.69 24.67 -13.27
CA SER A 73 -10.21 26.02 -13.62
C SER A 73 -9.46 26.75 -12.50
N ASP A 74 -9.69 26.38 -11.23
CA ASP A 74 -9.04 27.02 -10.09
C ASP A 74 -7.51 26.82 -10.12
N TRP A 75 -7.04 25.77 -10.79
CA TRP A 75 -5.61 25.54 -11.05
C TRP A 75 -4.91 26.76 -11.66
N TYR A 76 -5.48 27.29 -12.75
CA TYR A 76 -4.93 28.47 -13.44
C TYR A 76 -5.26 29.76 -12.70
N ALA A 77 -6.41 29.84 -12.03
CA ALA A 77 -6.80 31.02 -11.27
C ALA A 77 -5.83 31.31 -10.11
N HIS A 78 -5.26 30.25 -9.53
CA HIS A 78 -4.25 30.34 -8.47
C HIS A 78 -2.81 30.44 -9.01
N GLY A 79 -2.59 30.31 -10.32
CA GLY A 79 -1.26 30.39 -10.94
C GLY A 79 -0.36 29.19 -10.69
N HIS A 80 -0.91 28.03 -10.32
CA HIS A 80 -0.13 26.84 -9.96
C HIS A 80 0.65 26.26 -11.14
N GLU A 81 0.24 26.52 -12.38
CA GLU A 81 0.95 26.10 -13.58
C GLU A 81 2.37 26.67 -13.69
N ASN A 82 2.64 27.79 -13.03
CA ASN A 82 3.93 28.47 -13.03
C ASN A 82 4.70 28.29 -11.71
N ASP A 83 4.14 27.55 -10.75
CA ASP A 83 4.71 27.36 -9.42
C ASP A 83 5.49 26.03 -9.34
N ARG A 84 6.80 26.15 -9.08
CA ARG A 84 7.70 24.99 -8.93
C ARG A 84 7.34 24.08 -7.75
N ALA A 85 6.62 24.59 -6.74
CA ALA A 85 6.15 23.75 -5.63
C ALA A 85 5.27 22.58 -6.10
N TYR A 86 4.67 22.69 -7.28
CA TYR A 86 3.80 21.67 -7.87
C TYR A 86 4.49 20.78 -8.90
N GLY A 87 5.82 20.87 -9.08
CA GLY A 87 6.56 20.04 -10.04
C GLY A 87 6.39 18.53 -9.82
N SER A 88 6.15 18.12 -8.57
CA SER A 88 5.90 16.72 -8.19
C SER A 88 4.42 16.31 -8.21
N LEU A 89 3.51 17.15 -8.72
CA LEU A 89 2.07 16.90 -8.71
C LEU A 89 1.71 15.70 -9.59
N LEU A 90 1.22 14.65 -8.96
CA LEU A 90 0.82 13.41 -9.59
C LEU A 90 -0.68 13.37 -9.88
N LEU A 91 -1.50 13.80 -8.91
CA LEU A 91 -2.95 13.71 -8.96
C LEU A 91 -3.62 15.05 -8.65
N HIS A 92 -4.41 15.54 -9.60
CA HIS A 92 -5.33 16.65 -9.38
C HIS A 92 -6.73 16.09 -9.08
N VAL A 93 -7.34 16.56 -8.00
CA VAL A 93 -8.65 16.09 -7.54
C VAL A 93 -9.63 17.24 -7.59
N VAL A 94 -10.73 17.07 -8.32
CA VAL A 94 -11.73 18.13 -8.51
C VAL A 94 -13.13 17.65 -8.15
N LEU A 95 -14.03 18.59 -7.83
CA LEU A 95 -15.46 18.30 -7.73
C LEU A 95 -16.20 18.63 -9.03
N ILE A 96 -15.65 19.56 -9.82
CA ILE A 96 -16.22 20.05 -11.06
C ILE A 96 -15.07 20.13 -12.07
N ASP A 97 -15.19 19.35 -13.15
CA ASP A 97 -14.27 19.40 -14.29
C ASP A 97 -14.83 20.38 -15.33
N ASP A 98 -14.65 21.68 -15.10
CA ASP A 98 -15.22 22.77 -15.92
C ASP A 98 -14.29 23.30 -17.01
N LEU A 99 -13.02 22.91 -16.99
CA LEU A 99 -12.02 23.29 -17.97
C LEU A 99 -10.97 22.18 -18.08
N PRO A 100 -10.49 21.84 -19.29
CA PRO A 100 -9.34 20.95 -19.44
C PRO A 100 -8.09 21.57 -18.79
N VAL A 101 -7.48 20.85 -17.86
CA VAL A 101 -6.27 21.28 -17.14
C VAL A 101 -5.19 20.21 -17.21
N SER A 102 -3.94 20.63 -17.39
CA SER A 102 -2.76 19.77 -17.34
C SER A 102 -1.97 19.98 -16.04
N ALA A 103 -2.62 19.74 -14.90
CA ALA A 103 -2.05 20.02 -13.57
C ALA A 103 -1.03 18.96 -13.14
N GLY A 104 -1.34 17.69 -13.37
CA GLY A 104 -0.48 16.56 -13.05
C GLY A 104 -0.67 15.44 -14.06
N LYS A 105 -0.22 14.23 -13.71
CA LYS A 105 -0.38 13.06 -14.59
C LYS A 105 -1.84 12.62 -14.73
N TRP A 106 -2.61 12.73 -13.65
CA TRP A 106 -4.01 12.32 -13.62
C TRP A 106 -4.90 13.37 -12.97
N THR A 107 -6.14 13.46 -13.46
CA THR A 107 -7.21 14.21 -12.81
C THR A 107 -8.37 13.28 -12.48
N VAL A 108 -8.85 13.34 -11.24
CA VAL A 108 -10.02 12.58 -10.77
C VAL A 108 -11.12 13.54 -10.35
N VAL A 109 -12.33 13.27 -10.84
CA VAL A 109 -13.54 13.95 -10.38
C VAL A 109 -14.16 13.13 -9.25
N LEU A 110 -14.35 13.73 -8.08
CA LEU A 110 -15.02 13.09 -6.95
C LEU A 110 -16.50 13.44 -6.91
N GLU A 111 -17.33 12.41 -6.82
CA GLU A 111 -18.77 12.58 -6.74
C GLU A 111 -19.20 13.22 -5.43
N ARG A 112 -20.28 14.01 -5.51
CA ARG A 112 -20.88 14.70 -4.35
C ARG A 112 -21.08 13.77 -3.15
N ASP A 113 -21.61 12.59 -3.41
CA ASP A 113 -21.95 11.64 -2.36
C ASP A 113 -20.71 11.03 -1.69
N GLU A 114 -19.58 10.92 -2.40
CA GLU A 114 -18.31 10.50 -1.80
C GLU A 114 -17.85 11.52 -0.77
N ILE A 115 -17.83 12.81 -1.13
CA ILE A 115 -17.42 13.88 -0.22
C ILE A 115 -18.35 13.97 0.99
N LEU A 116 -19.67 13.83 0.78
CA LEU A 116 -20.63 13.82 1.89
C LEU A 116 -20.42 12.64 2.83
N ARG A 117 -19.99 11.47 2.32
CA ARG A 117 -19.59 10.34 3.18
C ARG A 117 -18.31 10.67 3.96
N GLY A 118 -17.29 11.20 3.30
CA GLY A 118 -16.05 11.63 3.95
C GLY A 118 -16.31 12.65 5.07
N LEU A 119 -17.19 13.63 4.84
CA LEU A 119 -17.57 14.64 5.83
C LEU A 119 -18.28 14.05 7.06
N ARG A 120 -19.08 12.98 6.90
CA ARG A 120 -19.77 12.31 8.02
C ARG A 120 -18.79 11.58 8.93
N SER A 121 -17.68 11.08 8.38
CA SER A 121 -16.63 10.42 9.17
C SER A 121 -16.01 11.31 10.24
N PHE A 122 -16.14 12.64 10.13
CA PHE A 122 -15.66 13.61 11.15
C PHE A 122 -16.68 13.93 12.25
N ARG A 123 -17.97 13.63 12.07
CA ARG A 123 -19.05 14.11 12.96
C ARG A 123 -19.46 13.12 14.06
N GLY A 124 -18.69 12.06 14.28
CA GLY A 124 -18.89 11.15 15.43
C GLY A 124 -18.64 11.87 16.76
N PRO A 125 -19.47 11.66 17.79
CA PRO A 125 -19.28 12.30 19.09
C PRO A 125 -17.99 11.80 19.75
N GLY A 126 -17.11 12.74 20.08
CA GLY A 126 -16.15 12.65 21.18
C GLY A 126 -15.32 11.37 21.28
N LYS A 127 -14.28 11.24 20.45
CA LYS A 127 -13.08 10.47 20.82
C LYS A 127 -11.83 11.22 20.35
N GLN A 128 -11.38 12.15 21.20
CA GLN A 128 -9.95 12.39 21.35
C GLN A 128 -9.40 11.15 22.06
N VAL A 129 -8.89 10.19 21.31
CA VAL A 129 -8.28 8.97 21.84
C VAL A 129 -6.81 8.93 21.43
N ALA A 130 -6.02 8.46 22.40
CA ALA A 130 -4.57 8.42 22.43
C ALA A 130 -3.93 7.84 21.16
N VAL A 131 -2.87 8.51 20.69
CA VAL A 131 -1.88 8.06 19.69
C VAL A 131 -2.52 7.31 18.51
N ASP A 132 -3.45 7.95 17.82
CA ASP A 132 -3.92 7.44 16.54
C ASP A 132 -2.82 7.65 15.50
N LEU A 133 -2.27 6.55 14.98
CA LEU A 133 -1.52 6.54 13.73
C LEU A 133 -2.54 6.75 12.61
N PRO A 134 -2.46 7.84 11.83
CA PRO A 134 -3.38 8.08 10.74
C PRO A 134 -3.36 6.94 9.71
N VAL A 135 -4.49 6.68 9.07
CA VAL A 135 -4.66 5.56 8.12
C VAL A 135 -3.68 5.67 6.96
N GLU A 136 -3.45 6.89 6.48
CA GLU A 136 -2.50 7.22 5.44
C GLU A 136 -1.07 6.86 5.87
N GLU A 137 -0.64 7.23 7.07
CA GLU A 137 0.70 6.90 7.57
C GLU A 137 0.87 5.38 7.67
N LEU A 138 -0.18 4.70 8.11
CA LEU A 138 -0.24 3.24 8.14
C LEU A 138 -0.13 2.61 6.73
N GLN A 139 -0.78 3.19 5.71
CA GLN A 139 -0.66 2.76 4.32
C GLN A 139 0.76 2.94 3.78
N HIS A 140 1.41 4.08 4.04
CA HIS A 140 2.80 4.30 3.63
C HIS A 140 3.73 3.25 4.25
N HIS A 141 3.58 2.99 5.55
CA HIS A 141 4.36 1.95 6.23
C HIS A 141 4.09 0.55 5.66
N ALA A 142 2.83 0.24 5.32
CA ALA A 142 2.46 -1.04 4.72
C ALA A 142 3.08 -1.19 3.31
N LEU A 143 3.04 -0.15 2.48
CA LEU A 143 3.62 -0.14 1.14
C LEU A 143 5.15 -0.25 1.22
N LEU A 144 5.79 0.59 2.04
CA LEU A 144 7.24 0.60 2.22
C LEU A 144 7.75 -0.79 2.65
N ARG A 145 7.05 -1.43 3.60
CA ARG A 145 7.40 -2.77 4.04
C ARG A 145 7.38 -3.76 2.88
N LEU A 146 6.33 -3.74 2.07
CA LEU A 146 6.21 -4.61 0.91
C LEU A 146 7.32 -4.33 -0.09
N LEU A 147 7.54 -3.07 -0.49
CA LEU A 147 8.60 -2.69 -1.44
C LEU A 147 9.99 -3.12 -0.95
N ARG A 148 10.31 -2.90 0.32
CA ARG A 148 11.60 -3.32 0.90
C ARG A 148 11.76 -4.85 0.86
N MET A 149 10.71 -5.60 1.18
CA MET A 149 10.75 -7.06 1.08
C MET A 149 10.86 -7.53 -0.37
N THR A 150 10.20 -6.84 -1.31
CA THR A 150 10.26 -7.14 -2.74
C THR A 150 11.66 -6.88 -3.30
N ALA A 151 12.34 -5.81 -2.89
CA ALA A 151 13.73 -5.55 -3.26
C ALA A 151 14.68 -6.62 -2.68
N GLU A 152 14.48 -7.03 -1.42
CA GLU A 152 15.23 -8.15 -0.82
C GLU A 152 15.00 -9.46 -1.60
N ALA A 153 13.75 -9.71 -2.01
CA ALA A 153 13.40 -10.88 -2.82
C ALA A 153 13.99 -10.83 -4.22
N ASP A 154 13.96 -9.69 -4.91
CA ASP A 154 14.52 -9.52 -6.25
C ASP A 154 16.01 -9.88 -6.29
N VAL A 155 16.80 -9.35 -5.34
CA VAL A 155 18.23 -9.71 -5.21
C VAL A 155 18.44 -11.21 -5.06
N LEU A 156 17.57 -11.88 -4.29
CA LEU A 156 17.65 -13.34 -4.10
C LEU A 156 17.22 -14.10 -5.36
N VAL A 157 16.19 -13.65 -6.06
CA VAL A 157 15.73 -14.25 -7.32
C VAL A 157 16.82 -14.18 -8.38
N GLN A 158 17.45 -13.01 -8.57
CA GLN A 158 18.53 -12.83 -9.54
C GLN A 158 19.73 -13.73 -9.24
N ARG A 159 19.99 -14.04 -7.96
CA ARG A 159 21.15 -14.84 -7.54
C ARG A 159 20.88 -16.34 -7.48
N LEU A 160 19.68 -16.76 -7.09
CA LEU A 160 19.37 -18.15 -6.71
C LEU A 160 18.24 -18.77 -7.53
N GLY A 161 17.48 -17.96 -8.27
CA GLY A 161 16.21 -18.37 -8.88
C GLY A 161 15.02 -18.34 -7.90
N ILE A 162 13.81 -18.45 -8.44
CA ILE A 162 12.54 -18.19 -7.73
C ILE A 162 12.32 -19.14 -6.54
N ALA A 163 12.49 -20.45 -6.77
CA ALA A 163 12.24 -21.47 -5.74
C ALA A 163 13.17 -21.31 -4.52
N GLU A 164 14.47 -21.11 -4.78
CA GLU A 164 15.45 -20.92 -3.71
C GLU A 164 15.34 -19.52 -3.07
N ALA A 165 14.89 -18.50 -3.80
CA ALA A 165 14.53 -17.22 -3.21
C ALA A 165 13.36 -17.35 -2.22
N CYS A 166 12.32 -18.14 -2.54
CA CYS A 166 11.23 -18.43 -1.59
C CYS A 166 11.74 -19.10 -0.31
N ARG A 167 12.67 -20.07 -0.43
CA ARG A 167 13.32 -20.73 0.71
C ARG A 167 14.13 -19.74 1.55
N ALA A 168 14.93 -18.90 0.90
CA ALA A 168 15.77 -17.91 1.56
C ALA A 168 14.92 -16.86 2.29
N MET A 169 13.90 -16.30 1.63
CA MET A 169 12.96 -15.35 2.24
C MET A 169 12.23 -15.93 3.45
N THR A 170 11.83 -17.21 3.36
CA THR A 170 11.23 -17.94 4.49
C THR A 170 12.18 -18.08 5.67
N SER A 171 13.45 -18.39 5.39
CA SER A 171 14.48 -18.52 6.43
C SER A 171 14.74 -17.17 7.10
N ILE A 172 14.91 -16.10 6.32
CA ILE A 172 15.09 -14.73 6.80
C ILE A 172 13.92 -14.32 7.70
N TRP A 173 12.68 -14.60 7.27
CA TRP A 173 11.51 -14.28 8.05
C TRP A 173 11.44 -15.08 9.37
N PHE A 174 11.72 -16.39 9.33
CA PHE A 174 11.77 -17.21 10.54
C PHE A 174 12.84 -16.75 11.53
N ASP A 175 14.01 -16.33 11.06
CA ASP A 175 15.06 -15.81 11.94
C ASP A 175 14.61 -14.52 12.64
N ARG A 176 13.94 -13.62 11.91
CA ARG A 176 13.33 -12.40 12.47
C ARG A 176 12.24 -12.75 13.49
N LEU A 177 11.42 -13.76 13.20
CA LEU A 177 10.31 -14.19 14.05
C LEU A 177 10.81 -14.84 15.35
N SER A 178 11.81 -15.73 15.26
CA SER A 178 12.39 -16.43 16.41
C SER A 178 13.00 -15.45 17.42
N ARG A 179 13.63 -14.36 16.97
CA ARG A 179 14.18 -13.31 17.86
C ARG A 179 13.10 -12.53 18.64
N ARG A 180 11.85 -12.52 18.17
CA ARG A 180 10.75 -11.72 18.72
C ARG A 180 9.72 -12.54 19.50
N ARG A 181 9.72 -13.87 19.34
CA ARG A 181 8.76 -14.75 20.01
C ARG A 181 9.30 -15.25 21.34
N HIS A 182 8.49 -15.13 22.38
CA HIS A 182 8.79 -15.72 23.68
C HIS A 182 8.69 -17.27 23.67
N ARG A 183 7.84 -17.83 22.80
CA ARG A 183 7.76 -19.28 22.54
C ARG A 183 8.11 -19.57 21.06
N PRO A 184 9.27 -20.19 20.79
CA PRO A 184 9.66 -20.55 19.43
C PRO A 184 8.76 -21.66 18.88
N PHE A 185 8.71 -21.76 17.55
CA PHE A 185 8.08 -22.91 16.89
C PHE A 185 8.97 -24.15 17.05
N PRO A 186 8.38 -25.37 17.00
CA PRO A 186 9.18 -26.59 16.97
C PRO A 186 10.18 -26.56 15.81
N GLU A 187 11.45 -26.88 16.07
CA GLU A 187 12.50 -26.83 15.04
C GLU A 187 12.20 -27.74 13.86
N GLY A 188 11.64 -28.93 14.12
CA GLY A 188 11.20 -29.86 13.07
C GLY A 188 10.15 -29.25 12.13
N LEU A 189 9.19 -28.48 12.64
CA LEU A 189 8.21 -27.77 11.80
C LEU A 189 8.90 -26.73 10.92
N LEU A 190 9.82 -25.93 11.48
CA LEU A 190 10.54 -24.90 10.74
C LEU A 190 11.41 -25.52 9.63
N TYR A 191 12.08 -26.63 9.93
CA TYR A 191 12.85 -27.38 8.95
C TYR A 191 11.96 -27.87 7.81
N MET A 192 10.86 -28.55 8.12
CA MET A 192 9.92 -29.07 7.11
C MET A 192 9.34 -27.95 6.23
N LEU A 193 8.95 -26.82 6.83
CA LEU A 193 8.45 -25.66 6.08
C LEU A 193 9.52 -25.11 5.13
N ARG A 194 10.77 -24.96 5.58
CA ARG A 194 11.86 -24.51 4.69
C ARG A 194 12.13 -25.50 3.57
N GLN A 195 12.01 -26.80 3.82
CA GLN A 195 12.29 -27.82 2.82
C GLN A 195 11.20 -27.95 1.76
N HIS A 196 9.94 -27.90 2.19
CA HIS A 196 8.82 -28.21 1.33
C HIS A 196 8.11 -26.99 0.74
N LEU A 197 8.23 -25.80 1.35
CA LEU A 197 7.53 -24.60 0.86
C LEU A 197 7.78 -24.31 -0.63
N PRO A 198 9.03 -24.37 -1.17
CA PRO A 198 9.27 -24.08 -2.59
C PRO A 198 8.49 -24.96 -3.56
N TYR A 199 8.11 -26.17 -3.13
CA TYR A 199 7.40 -27.17 -3.94
C TYR A 199 5.94 -27.35 -3.53
N ALA A 200 5.51 -26.67 -2.48
CA ALA A 200 4.12 -26.67 -2.04
C ALA A 200 3.32 -25.61 -2.83
N PRO A 201 1.98 -25.65 -2.83
CA PRO A 201 1.16 -24.73 -3.61
C PRO A 201 1.51 -23.24 -3.42
N LEU A 202 1.93 -22.82 -2.22
CA LEU A 202 2.38 -21.44 -1.99
C LEU A 202 3.70 -21.11 -2.70
N GLY A 203 4.70 -22.00 -2.68
CA GLY A 203 5.95 -21.77 -3.40
C GLY A 203 5.79 -21.90 -4.91
N LEU A 204 4.99 -22.88 -5.36
CA LEU A 204 4.64 -23.05 -6.78
C LEU A 204 3.92 -21.82 -7.32
N LEU A 205 3.07 -21.16 -6.53
CA LEU A 205 2.46 -19.89 -6.94
C LEU A 205 3.52 -18.86 -7.35
N ALA A 206 4.63 -18.71 -6.62
CA ALA A 206 5.68 -17.77 -7.01
C ALA A 206 6.39 -18.18 -8.32
N VAL A 207 6.55 -19.48 -8.58
CA VAL A 207 7.18 -20.01 -9.80
C VAL A 207 6.26 -19.87 -11.01
N GLU A 208 4.96 -20.11 -10.82
CA GLU A 208 3.99 -20.27 -11.90
C GLU A 208 3.15 -19.01 -12.14
N GLN A 209 3.15 -18.02 -11.25
CA GLN A 209 2.24 -16.87 -11.34
C GLN A 209 2.27 -16.15 -12.68
N THR A 210 3.45 -16.07 -13.34
CA THR A 210 3.61 -15.46 -14.67
C THR A 210 2.85 -16.19 -15.78
N MET A 211 2.45 -17.45 -15.55
CA MET A 211 1.66 -18.27 -16.45
C MET A 211 0.20 -18.37 -16.03
N ILE A 212 -0.13 -18.02 -14.78
CA ILE A 212 -1.50 -18.01 -14.26
C ILE A 212 -2.27 -16.85 -14.89
N ASP A 213 -3.47 -17.10 -15.40
CA ASP A 213 -4.37 -16.04 -15.88
C ASP A 213 -4.63 -15.02 -14.74
N PRO A 214 -4.40 -13.70 -14.97
CA PRO A 214 -4.64 -12.66 -13.97
C PRO A 214 -6.02 -12.75 -13.30
N ALA A 215 -7.07 -13.16 -14.02
CA ALA A 215 -8.43 -13.28 -13.52
C ALA A 215 -8.58 -14.35 -12.43
N ILE A 216 -7.73 -15.38 -12.42
CA ILE A 216 -7.78 -16.47 -11.43
C ILE A 216 -6.65 -16.40 -10.41
N LEU A 217 -5.74 -15.43 -10.50
CA LEU A 217 -4.58 -15.36 -9.61
C LEU A 217 -4.98 -15.18 -8.13
N ILE A 218 -5.96 -14.33 -7.81
CA ILE A 218 -6.49 -14.20 -6.43
C ILE A 218 -7.13 -15.50 -5.94
N PRO A 219 -8.04 -16.15 -6.71
CA PRO A 219 -8.52 -17.50 -6.38
C PRO A 219 -7.40 -18.53 -6.16
N SER A 220 -6.34 -18.50 -6.95
CA SER A 220 -5.17 -19.38 -6.83
C SER A 220 -4.40 -19.14 -5.52
N ILE A 221 -4.20 -17.88 -5.13
CA ILE A 221 -3.64 -17.54 -3.80
C ILE A 221 -4.52 -18.15 -2.70
N GLY A 222 -5.84 -17.93 -2.78
CA GLY A 222 -6.79 -18.47 -1.80
C GLY A 222 -6.80 -20.01 -1.74
N HIS A 223 -6.60 -20.69 -2.86
CA HIS A 223 -6.44 -22.15 -2.91
C HIS A 223 -5.13 -22.58 -2.25
N ALA A 224 -4.01 -21.96 -2.60
CA ALA A 224 -2.69 -22.30 -2.05
C ALA A 224 -2.65 -22.14 -0.52
N GLU A 225 -3.29 -21.11 0.02
CA GLU A 225 -3.37 -20.88 1.47
C GLU A 225 -4.21 -21.91 2.26
N ARG A 226 -5.04 -22.70 1.57
CA ARG A 226 -5.83 -23.77 2.21
C ARG A 226 -5.04 -25.07 2.35
N THR A 227 -4.00 -25.28 1.57
CA THR A 227 -3.22 -26.51 1.56
C THR A 227 -2.09 -26.45 2.57
N SER A 228 -2.06 -27.40 3.51
CA SER A 228 -0.97 -27.48 4.51
C SER A 228 0.32 -28.00 3.88
N ILE A 229 1.45 -27.47 4.35
CA ILE A 229 2.79 -27.84 3.88
C ILE A 229 3.42 -28.88 4.81
N ALA A 230 3.34 -28.66 6.12
CA ALA A 230 4.01 -29.44 7.16
C ALA A 230 3.16 -29.57 8.45
N GLY A 231 1.83 -29.51 8.34
CA GLY A 231 0.91 -29.59 9.47
C GLY A 231 0.65 -28.27 10.19
N GLU A 232 1.12 -27.14 9.64
CA GLU A 232 0.86 -25.82 10.19
C GLU A 232 -0.60 -25.36 10.01
N GLY A 233 -1.03 -24.40 10.83
CA GLY A 233 -2.34 -23.77 10.70
C GLY A 233 -2.38 -22.72 9.58
N ARG A 234 -3.59 -22.39 9.11
CA ARG A 234 -3.84 -21.34 8.09
C ARG A 234 -3.22 -19.99 8.45
N MET A 235 -3.18 -19.64 9.74
CA MET A 235 -2.52 -18.44 10.22
C MET A 235 -1.04 -18.38 9.82
N LEU A 236 -0.29 -19.48 10.02
CA LEU A 236 1.12 -19.51 9.66
C LEU A 236 1.32 -19.46 8.15
N ARG A 237 0.42 -20.08 7.37
CA ARG A 237 0.44 -19.99 5.90
C ARG A 237 0.23 -18.57 5.38
N ARG A 238 -0.74 -17.82 5.94
CA ARG A 238 -0.96 -16.40 5.60
C ARG A 238 0.30 -15.58 5.87
N GLU A 239 0.94 -15.81 7.02
CA GLU A 239 2.17 -15.12 7.38
C GLU A 239 3.35 -15.47 6.46
N LEU A 240 3.50 -16.75 6.09
CA LEU A 240 4.48 -17.20 5.09
C LEU A 240 4.23 -16.55 3.74
N PHE A 241 2.98 -16.52 3.29
CA PHE A 241 2.64 -15.89 2.02
C PHE A 241 3.03 -14.41 2.02
N VAL A 242 2.58 -13.64 3.02
CA VAL A 242 2.80 -12.19 3.08
C VAL A 242 4.28 -11.82 3.24
N ASN A 243 5.04 -12.56 4.06
CA ASN A 243 6.41 -12.17 4.40
C ASN A 243 7.49 -12.85 3.55
N ALA A 244 7.16 -13.91 2.79
CA ALA A 244 8.14 -14.65 2.00
C ALA A 244 7.76 -14.84 0.53
N ILE A 245 6.52 -15.20 0.23
CA ILE A 245 6.11 -15.56 -1.14
C ILE A 245 5.63 -14.34 -1.94
N LEU A 246 4.77 -13.51 -1.36
CA LEU A 246 4.23 -12.30 -2.01
C LEU A 246 5.36 -11.37 -2.50
N PRO A 247 6.43 -11.09 -1.72
CA PRO A 247 7.54 -10.28 -2.21
C PRO A 247 8.23 -10.88 -3.43
N VAL A 248 8.43 -12.20 -3.47
CA VAL A 248 9.01 -12.90 -4.63
C VAL A 248 8.08 -12.83 -5.85
N CYS A 249 6.76 -12.97 -5.63
CA CYS A 249 5.76 -12.79 -6.69
C CYS A 249 5.81 -11.36 -7.24
N CYS A 250 5.84 -10.34 -6.37
CA CYS A 250 5.91 -8.94 -6.79
C CYS A 250 7.20 -8.61 -7.56
N ALA A 251 8.33 -9.21 -7.18
CA ALA A 251 9.62 -9.01 -7.85
C ALA A 251 9.63 -9.56 -9.28
N THR A 252 8.90 -10.65 -9.52
CA THR A 252 8.93 -11.41 -10.78
C THR A 252 7.71 -11.20 -11.67
N ALA A 253 6.65 -10.59 -11.15
CA ALA A 253 5.43 -10.31 -11.89
C ALA A 253 5.66 -9.32 -13.03
N ASP A 254 4.94 -9.51 -14.13
CA ASP A 254 4.68 -8.45 -15.10
C ASP A 254 3.70 -7.41 -14.52
N ASP A 255 3.43 -6.37 -15.31
CA ASP A 255 2.60 -5.25 -14.87
C ASP A 255 1.17 -5.67 -14.52
N ILE A 256 0.57 -6.56 -15.31
CA ILE A 256 -0.81 -7.00 -15.11
C ILE A 256 -0.93 -7.80 -13.81
N ARG A 257 -0.03 -8.76 -13.57
CA ARG A 257 -0.05 -9.60 -12.37
C ARG A 257 0.34 -8.83 -11.12
N ARG A 258 1.23 -7.84 -11.25
CA ARG A 258 1.59 -6.95 -10.13
C ARG A 258 0.39 -6.14 -9.66
N ILE A 259 -0.46 -5.67 -10.57
CA ILE A 259 -1.74 -5.05 -10.21
C ILE A 259 -2.57 -6.00 -9.34
N VAL A 260 -2.75 -7.24 -9.79
CA VAL A 260 -3.57 -8.23 -9.08
C VAL A 260 -2.99 -8.58 -7.70
N LEU A 261 -1.66 -8.72 -7.59
CA LEU A 261 -0.97 -8.97 -6.32
C LEU A 261 -1.12 -7.80 -5.33
N LEU A 262 -1.00 -6.55 -5.81
CA LEU A 262 -1.20 -5.37 -4.98
C LEU A 262 -2.68 -5.20 -4.58
N GLN A 263 -3.62 -5.48 -5.48
CA GLN A 263 -5.04 -5.53 -5.14
C GLN A 263 -5.33 -6.56 -4.05
N TRP A 264 -4.73 -7.74 -4.14
CA TRP A 264 -4.82 -8.73 -3.06
C TRP A 264 -4.26 -8.15 -1.75
N TYR A 265 -3.07 -7.54 -1.77
CA TYR A 265 -2.43 -7.01 -0.56
C TYR A 265 -3.29 -5.98 0.17
N TRP A 266 -3.90 -5.06 -0.58
CA TRP A 266 -4.74 -4.00 -0.04
C TRP A 266 -6.16 -4.45 0.35
N GLY A 267 -6.66 -5.54 -0.24
CA GLY A 267 -8.00 -6.07 0.02
C GLY A 267 -8.06 -7.32 0.91
N ALA A 268 -6.95 -7.97 1.19
CA ALA A 268 -6.95 -9.26 1.87
C ALA A 268 -7.28 -9.13 3.37
N ASP A 269 -8.31 -9.87 3.80
CA ASP A 269 -8.65 -10.01 5.22
C ASP A 269 -7.50 -10.64 6.00
N SER A 270 -7.29 -10.18 7.23
CA SER A 270 -6.43 -10.87 8.17
C SER A 270 -7.09 -12.18 8.63
N VAL A 271 -6.28 -13.21 8.86
CA VAL A 271 -6.76 -14.50 9.39
C VAL A 271 -6.74 -14.53 10.92
N HIS A 272 -6.05 -13.58 11.54
CA HIS A 272 -5.88 -13.47 12.99
C HIS A 272 -5.55 -12.03 13.36
N SER A 273 -5.70 -11.66 14.64
CA SER A 273 -5.19 -10.38 15.16
C SER A 273 -3.94 -10.61 16.02
N TYR A 274 -2.94 -9.73 15.92
CA TYR A 274 -1.81 -9.76 16.83
C TYR A 274 -2.18 -9.14 18.17
N GLY A 275 -2.12 -9.93 19.24
CA GLY A 275 -2.41 -9.45 20.60
C GLY A 275 -1.46 -8.33 21.06
N ALA A 276 -0.19 -8.35 20.61
CA ALA A 276 0.76 -7.27 20.89
C ALA A 276 0.36 -5.95 20.21
N LEU A 277 -0.05 -6.01 18.94
CA LEU A 277 -0.53 -4.83 18.21
C LEU A 277 -1.83 -4.31 18.81
N ARG A 278 -2.78 -5.19 19.17
CA ARG A 278 -4.07 -4.81 19.77
C ARG A 278 -3.89 -4.08 21.10
N ARG A 279 -2.90 -4.47 21.90
CA ARG A 279 -2.56 -3.77 23.16
C ARG A 279 -1.91 -2.42 22.92
N ARG A 280 -1.06 -2.30 21.90
CA ARG A 280 -0.30 -1.08 21.62
C ARG A 280 -1.09 -0.04 20.82
N PHE A 281 -1.98 -0.49 19.94
CA PHE A 281 -2.79 0.34 19.04
C PHE A 281 -4.28 -0.10 19.11
N PRO A 282 -4.95 0.15 20.25
CA PRO A 282 -6.30 -0.38 20.49
C PRO A 282 -7.38 0.26 19.60
N SER A 283 -7.14 1.45 19.05
CA SER A 283 -8.04 2.18 18.15
C SER A 283 -7.91 1.77 16.68
N ILE A 284 -6.83 1.09 16.30
CA ILE A 284 -6.55 0.75 14.91
C ILE A 284 -7.02 -0.68 14.62
N PRO A 285 -7.94 -0.87 13.66
CA PRO A 285 -8.38 -2.21 13.28
C PRO A 285 -7.23 -3.01 12.66
N GLN A 286 -7.31 -4.32 12.82
CA GLN A 286 -6.42 -5.28 12.16
C GLN A 286 -7.23 -6.19 11.24
N SER A 287 -8.28 -5.67 10.62
CA SER A 287 -9.18 -6.43 9.75
C SER A 287 -8.49 -6.88 8.47
N TYR A 288 -7.53 -6.10 7.97
CA TYR A 288 -6.81 -6.39 6.73
C TYR A 288 -5.31 -6.67 6.97
N VAL A 289 -4.72 -7.43 6.05
CA VAL A 289 -3.28 -7.76 6.05
C VAL A 289 -2.42 -6.50 6.09
N TRP A 290 -2.69 -5.53 5.21
CA TRP A 290 -1.89 -4.31 5.10
C TRP A 290 -1.88 -3.50 6.40
N GLN A 291 -2.98 -3.50 7.18
CA GLN A 291 -3.03 -2.80 8.48
C GLN A 291 -2.04 -3.41 9.47
N GLN A 292 -1.92 -4.73 9.48
CA GLN A 292 -0.97 -5.43 10.34
C GLN A 292 0.47 -5.16 9.89
N GLN A 293 0.71 -5.25 8.58
CA GLN A 293 2.03 -5.02 8.00
C GLN A 293 2.50 -3.57 8.21
N GLY A 294 1.61 -2.59 8.06
CA GLY A 294 1.89 -1.19 8.35
C GLY A 294 2.24 -0.96 9.82
N LEU A 295 1.47 -1.53 10.76
CA LEU A 295 1.75 -1.38 12.20
C LEU A 295 3.10 -2.02 12.58
N LEU A 296 3.42 -3.17 12.00
CA LEU A 296 4.69 -3.85 12.22
C LEU A 296 5.88 -3.03 11.69
N GLU A 297 5.71 -2.34 10.55
CA GLU A 297 6.76 -1.46 10.00
C GLU A 297 6.87 -0.15 10.78
N PHE A 298 5.76 0.48 11.17
CA PHE A 298 5.76 1.65 12.03
C PHE A 298 6.52 1.38 13.35
N MET A 299 6.28 0.22 13.97
CA MET A 299 7.02 -0.22 15.16
C MET A 299 8.51 -0.47 14.89
N ARG A 300 8.89 -0.94 13.69
CA ARG A 300 10.30 -1.12 13.30
C ARG A 300 11.03 0.23 13.28
N HIS A 301 10.36 1.31 12.89
CA HIS A 301 10.88 2.67 12.91
C HIS A 301 10.70 3.37 14.27
N HIS A 302 10.59 2.61 15.37
CA HIS A 302 10.40 3.14 16.73
C HIS A 302 9.18 4.05 16.90
N GLY A 303 8.23 4.01 15.96
CA GLY A 303 7.06 4.88 15.95
C GLY A 303 7.33 6.31 15.49
N THR A 304 8.40 6.56 14.72
CA THR A 304 8.65 7.89 14.14
C THR A 304 7.59 8.21 13.09
N ARG A 305 6.87 9.33 13.30
CA ARG A 305 5.80 9.79 12.40
C ARG A 305 6.27 10.35 11.06
N THR A 306 7.56 10.63 10.95
CA THR A 306 8.10 11.57 9.95
C THR A 306 8.80 10.90 8.78
N SER A 307 8.71 9.58 8.64
CA SER A 307 9.37 8.90 7.52
C SER A 307 8.49 9.02 6.27
N VAL A 308 8.62 10.16 5.59
CA VAL A 308 8.14 10.43 4.23
C VAL A 308 8.50 9.22 3.35
N CYS A 309 7.50 8.62 2.70
CA CYS A 309 7.69 7.37 1.95
C CYS A 309 8.78 7.53 0.88
N SER A 310 8.79 8.67 0.18
CA SER A 310 9.79 9.00 -0.84
C SER A 310 11.21 9.08 -0.28
N ASP A 311 11.42 9.73 0.87
CA ASP A 311 12.75 9.82 1.52
C ASP A 311 13.26 8.46 1.95
N VAL A 312 12.37 7.62 2.50
CA VAL A 312 12.75 6.27 2.90
C VAL A 312 13.06 5.40 1.68
N ILE A 313 12.24 5.49 0.63
CA ILE A 313 12.48 4.81 -0.64
C ILE A 313 13.85 5.17 -1.22
N ARG A 314 14.22 6.46 -1.21
CA ARG A 314 15.55 6.94 -1.63
C ARG A 314 16.65 6.38 -0.73
N GLY A 315 16.47 6.45 0.59
CA GLY A 315 17.46 5.95 1.56
C GLY A 315 17.74 4.44 1.45
N TYR A 316 16.76 3.65 1.00
CA TYR A 316 16.93 2.22 0.73
C TYR A 316 17.33 1.91 -0.73
N GLY A 317 17.47 2.91 -1.62
CA GLY A 317 17.79 2.69 -3.04
C GLY A 317 16.72 1.87 -3.78
N LEU A 318 15.46 1.94 -3.34
CA LEU A 318 14.40 1.08 -3.90
C LEU A 318 14.01 1.49 -5.32
N SER A 319 14.14 2.77 -5.69
CA SER A 319 13.90 3.25 -7.06
C SER A 319 14.85 2.59 -8.07
N ASP A 320 16.08 2.33 -7.63
CA ASP A 320 17.13 1.77 -8.48
C ASP A 320 17.04 0.24 -8.53
N THR A 321 16.50 -0.35 -7.46
CA THR A 321 16.32 -1.80 -7.34
C THR A 321 15.03 -2.28 -8.00
N LEU A 322 13.93 -1.52 -7.88
CA LEU A 322 12.60 -1.92 -8.36
C LEU A 322 12.18 -1.11 -9.57
N GLY A 323 12.29 -1.71 -10.76
CA GLY A 323 11.95 -1.04 -12.03
C GLY A 323 10.50 -0.55 -12.15
N PHE A 324 9.59 -1.07 -11.33
CA PHE A 324 8.17 -0.69 -11.28
C PHE A 324 7.86 0.41 -10.23
N LEU A 325 8.86 0.95 -9.53
CA LEU A 325 8.70 2.06 -8.60
C LEU A 325 9.19 3.36 -9.25
N ARG A 326 8.36 4.39 -9.28
CA ARG A 326 8.68 5.71 -9.86
C ARG A 326 8.46 6.79 -8.82
N LEU A 327 9.51 7.54 -8.50
CA LEU A 327 9.39 8.80 -7.78
C LEU A 327 9.17 9.91 -8.79
N VAL A 328 8.15 10.74 -8.59
CA VAL A 328 7.97 11.97 -9.39
C VAL A 328 8.94 13.00 -8.83
N GLU A 329 9.86 13.46 -9.66
CA GLU A 329 10.77 14.55 -9.31
C GLU A 329 10.06 15.89 -9.52
N GLY A 330 10.35 16.86 -8.66
CA GLY A 330 9.84 18.23 -8.75
C GLY A 330 10.86 19.20 -9.33
#